data_AF-A0A7U4PA16-F1
#
_entry.id   AF-A0A7U4PA16-F1
#
_cell.length_a   1.000
_cell.length_b   1.000
_cell.length_c   1.000
_cell.angle_alpha   90.00
_cell.angle_beta   90.00
_cell.angle_gamma   90.00
#
_symmetry.space_group_name_H-M   'P 1'
#
loop_
_entity.id
_entity.type
_entity.pdbx_description
1 polymer ?
#
loop_
_entity_poly.entity_id
_entity_poly.type
_entity_poly.pdbx_seq_one_letter_code
_entity_poly.pdbx_strand_id
1 'polypeptide(L)'
;MRPVSLKALASASREDLAGILAGAPERAAAWVAAAAENGIVEAQAVYGQYLLDGHGLARDPAAALDWFKHAARADHPMAMNMVGRCYEFGWGTAANATVAAYWYREAARAGLDWGMYNYATMLALGNGVDEDRTAALAWLEKAAALGHAKSINLIGGFYEDGWVVAANRDAAFDCYRRAAAAGDFRGQFNYARLLAERGRVAEALEWLARVPRTATPAFVAKMRAYLAASPIDAFRAIAARQKEFAT
;
A
#
# COMPACT_ATOMS: atom_id res chain seq x y z
N MET A 1 6.22 25.79 21.30
CA MET A 1 7.31 24.90 21.76
C MET A 1 8.66 25.55 21.47
N ARG A 2 9.69 25.35 22.30
CA ARG A 2 11.06 25.82 21.94
C ARG A 2 11.59 24.97 20.77
N PRO A 3 12.26 25.57 19.77
CA PRO A 3 12.86 24.82 18.67
C PRO A 3 13.94 23.87 19.19
N VAL A 4 14.01 22.67 18.60
CA VAL A 4 15.06 21.68 18.92
C VAL A 4 16.36 22.16 18.29
N SER A 5 17.40 22.36 19.10
CA SER A 5 18.68 22.87 18.60
C SER A 5 19.52 21.77 17.96
N LEU A 6 20.41 22.16 17.04
CA LEU A 6 21.44 21.28 16.49
C LEU A 6 22.27 20.57 17.57
N LYS A 7 22.61 21.28 18.66
CA LYS A 7 23.31 20.70 19.80
C LYS A 7 22.49 19.59 20.46
N ALA A 8 21.18 19.79 20.64
CA ALA A 8 20.30 18.79 21.22
C ALA A 8 20.18 17.54 20.33
N LEU A 9 20.04 17.72 19.01
CA LEU A 9 20.04 16.62 18.04
C LEU A 9 21.35 15.82 18.12
N ALA A 10 22.50 16.50 18.07
CA ALA A 10 23.81 15.86 18.07
C ALA A 10 24.15 15.14 19.39
N SER A 11 23.54 15.56 20.51
CA SER A 11 23.79 14.96 21.82
C SER A 11 22.83 13.83 22.20
N ALA A 12 21.73 13.66 21.47
CA ALA A 12 20.72 12.66 21.83
C ALA A 12 21.21 11.25 21.52
N SER A 13 21.12 10.36 22.51
CA SER A 13 21.42 8.94 22.29
C SER A 13 20.33 8.28 21.45
N ARG A 14 20.60 7.08 20.93
CA ARG A 14 19.58 6.26 20.25
C ARG A 14 18.38 5.99 21.16
N GLU A 15 18.62 5.75 22.45
CA GLU A 15 17.56 5.49 23.42
C GLU A 15 16.71 6.74 23.67
N ASP A 16 17.35 7.91 23.80
CA ASP A 16 16.64 9.20 23.93
C ASP A 16 15.75 9.45 22.71
N LEU A 17 16.29 9.26 21.51
CA LEU A 17 15.54 9.44 20.26
C LEU A 17 14.37 8.46 20.17
N ALA A 18 14.58 7.18 20.50
CA ALA A 18 13.50 6.21 20.52
C ALA A 18 12.39 6.60 21.50
N GLY A 19 12.75 7.04 22.71
CA GLY A 19 11.80 7.52 23.71
C GLY A 19 11.07 8.79 23.29
N ILE A 20 11.74 9.71 22.58
CA ILE A 20 11.13 10.92 22.02
C ILE A 20 10.11 10.57 20.94
N LEU A 21 10.50 9.71 19.99
CA LEU A 21 9.66 9.33 18.85
C LEU A 21 8.46 8.46 19.26
N ALA A 22 8.58 7.68 20.33
CA ALA A 22 7.47 6.93 20.92
C ALA A 22 6.60 7.77 21.89
N GLY A 23 7.03 8.99 22.20
CA GLY A 23 6.40 9.86 23.18
C GLY A 23 5.30 10.75 22.63
N ALA A 24 5.16 11.96 23.19
CA ALA A 24 4.15 12.93 22.77
C ALA A 24 4.31 13.28 21.28
N PRO A 25 3.25 13.17 20.45
CA PRO A 25 3.32 13.41 19.02
C PRO A 25 3.92 14.77 18.64
N GLU A 26 3.57 15.84 19.36
CA GLU A 26 4.08 17.19 19.10
C GLU A 26 5.59 17.28 19.33
N ARG A 27 6.08 16.58 20.37
CA ARG A 27 7.51 16.50 20.66
C ARG A 27 8.23 15.67 19.60
N ALA A 28 7.69 14.51 19.22
CA ALA A 28 8.24 13.69 18.14
C ALA A 28 8.33 14.51 16.83
N ALA A 29 7.24 15.18 16.47
CA ALA A 29 7.16 16.03 15.29
C ALA A 29 8.23 17.13 15.27
N ALA A 30 8.43 17.85 16.37
CA ALA A 30 9.44 18.91 16.42
C ALA A 30 10.88 18.38 16.31
N TRP A 31 11.15 17.18 16.85
CA TRP A 31 12.46 16.54 16.72
C TRP A 31 12.71 16.04 15.30
N VAL A 32 11.72 15.41 14.68
CA VAL A 32 11.80 14.96 13.28
C VAL A 32 11.93 16.17 12.34
N ALA A 33 11.18 17.25 12.57
CA ALA A 33 11.28 18.49 11.80
C ALA A 33 12.70 19.07 11.87
N ALA A 34 13.26 19.20 13.07
CA ALA A 34 14.62 19.72 13.24
C ALA A 34 15.67 18.82 12.56
N ALA A 35 15.52 17.49 12.62
CA ALA A 35 16.39 16.57 11.90
C ALA A 35 16.27 16.72 10.37
N ALA A 36 15.05 16.88 9.85
CA ALA A 36 14.78 17.09 8.42
C ALA A 36 15.36 18.41 7.90
N GLU A 37 15.20 19.50 8.66
CA GLU A 37 15.77 20.83 8.39
C GLU A 37 17.30 20.82 8.37
N ASN A 38 17.92 19.89 9.11
CA ASN A 38 19.37 19.69 9.11
C ASN A 38 19.84 18.61 8.14
N GLY A 39 18.99 18.23 7.17
CA GLY A 39 19.39 17.43 6.01
C GLY A 39 19.39 15.92 6.21
N ILE A 40 18.87 15.40 7.33
CA ILE A 40 18.75 13.95 7.52
C ILE A 40 17.63 13.42 6.61
N VAL A 41 18.00 12.69 5.57
CA VAL A 41 17.11 12.27 4.47
C VAL A 41 15.95 11.41 4.97
N GLU A 42 16.21 10.48 5.88
CA GLU A 42 15.17 9.65 6.50
C GLU A 42 14.18 10.52 7.28
N ALA A 43 14.68 11.54 8.01
CA ALA A 43 13.84 12.46 8.76
C ALA A 43 12.98 13.33 7.83
N GLN A 44 13.48 13.71 6.65
CA GLN A 44 12.69 14.42 5.64
C GLN A 44 11.50 13.58 5.16
N ALA A 45 11.71 12.28 4.89
CA ALA A 45 10.63 11.38 4.52
C ALA A 45 9.63 11.18 5.66
N VAL A 46 10.10 10.99 6.91
CA VAL A 46 9.21 10.85 8.08
C VAL A 46 8.45 12.14 8.35
N TYR A 47 9.09 13.31 8.23
CA TYR A 47 8.44 14.59 8.45
C TYR A 47 7.35 14.84 7.42
N GLY A 48 7.62 14.51 6.15
CA GLY A 48 6.60 14.53 5.10
C GLY A 48 5.39 13.66 5.46
N GLN A 49 5.61 12.47 6.01
CA GLN A 49 4.53 11.60 6.47
C GLN A 49 3.75 12.21 7.64
N TYR A 50 4.43 12.80 8.63
CA TYR A 50 3.76 13.47 9.75
C TYR A 50 2.90 14.65 9.31
N LEU A 51 3.39 15.46 8.35
CA LEU A 51 2.61 16.55 7.73
C LEU A 51 1.40 16.02 6.97
N LEU A 52 1.53 14.90 6.27
CA LEU A 52 0.43 14.30 5.51
C LEU A 52 -0.68 13.75 6.42
N ASP A 53 -0.29 13.18 7.57
CA ASP A 53 -1.19 12.55 8.54
C ASP A 53 -1.68 13.52 9.63
N GLY A 54 -1.00 14.66 9.84
CA GLY A 54 -1.25 15.54 10.98
C GLY A 54 -0.77 14.94 12.31
N HIS A 55 0.32 14.17 12.31
CA HIS A 55 0.83 13.50 13.50
C HIS A 55 1.63 14.47 14.39
N GLY A 56 0.98 15.05 15.41
CA GLY A 56 1.61 16.00 16.32
C GLY A 56 1.79 17.42 15.75
N LEU A 57 1.18 17.69 14.59
CA LEU A 57 1.13 19.01 13.97
C LEU A 57 -0.10 19.13 13.06
N ALA A 58 -0.38 20.35 12.59
CA ALA A 58 -1.44 20.56 11.61
C ALA A 58 -1.13 19.82 10.30
N ARG A 59 -2.13 19.15 9.73
CA ARG A 59 -2.00 18.46 8.45
C ARG A 59 -1.74 19.47 7.33
N ASP A 60 -0.66 19.27 6.58
CA ASP A 60 -0.26 20.08 5.43
C ASP A 60 0.30 19.21 4.30
N PRO A 61 -0.55 18.76 3.37
CA PRO A 61 -0.14 17.92 2.25
C PRO A 61 0.81 18.62 1.26
N ALA A 62 0.78 19.94 1.16
CA ALA A 62 1.65 20.69 0.25
C ALA A 62 3.09 20.70 0.79
N ALA A 63 3.24 21.04 2.08
CA ALA A 63 4.53 20.93 2.75
C ALA A 63 5.05 19.48 2.78
N ALA A 64 4.16 18.49 2.98
CA ALA A 64 4.52 17.08 2.92
C ALA A 64 5.16 16.70 1.57
N LEU A 65 4.55 17.13 0.47
CA LEU A 65 5.07 16.89 -0.88
C LEU A 65 6.46 17.51 -1.07
N ASP A 66 6.70 18.72 -0.57
CA ASP A 66 8.00 19.36 -0.69
C ASP A 66 9.09 18.58 0.08
N TRP A 67 8.81 18.12 1.29
CA TRP A 67 9.74 17.26 2.05
C TRP A 67 9.99 15.91 1.38
N PHE A 68 8.95 15.27 0.83
CA PHE A 68 9.15 14.05 0.04
C PHE A 68 10.02 14.32 -1.19
N LYS A 69 9.85 15.46 -1.88
CA LYS A 69 10.72 15.84 -3.01
C LYS A 69 12.16 16.09 -2.58
N HIS A 70 12.41 16.67 -1.40
CA HIS A 70 13.77 16.82 -0.87
C HIS A 70 14.43 15.45 -0.66
N ALA A 71 13.76 14.53 0.04
CA ALA A 71 14.29 13.19 0.27
C ALA A 71 14.42 12.38 -1.04
N ALA A 72 13.47 12.50 -1.97
CA ALA A 72 13.50 11.81 -3.25
C ALA A 72 14.67 12.26 -4.15
N ARG A 73 15.07 13.54 -4.09
CA ARG A 73 16.27 14.05 -4.79
C ARG A 73 17.58 13.52 -4.19
N ALA A 74 17.54 13.01 -2.97
CA ALA A 74 18.64 12.29 -2.32
C ALA A 74 18.49 10.77 -2.43
N ASP A 75 17.81 10.31 -3.49
CA ASP A 75 17.58 8.91 -3.83
C ASP A 75 16.82 8.06 -2.80
N HIS A 76 16.05 8.68 -1.88
CA HIS A 76 15.28 7.94 -0.89
C HIS A 76 14.07 7.20 -1.52
N PRO A 77 14.04 5.86 -1.59
CA PRO A 77 13.07 5.13 -2.41
C PRO A 77 11.62 5.31 -1.95
N MET A 78 11.38 5.28 -0.63
CA MET A 78 10.03 5.50 -0.10
C MET A 78 9.55 6.92 -0.36
N ALA A 79 10.45 7.91 -0.37
CA ALA A 79 10.07 9.29 -0.65
C ALA A 79 9.68 9.46 -2.13
N MET A 80 10.42 8.85 -3.05
CA MET A 80 10.04 8.79 -4.46
C MET A 80 8.62 8.20 -4.61
N ASN A 81 8.34 7.07 -3.96
CA ASN A 81 7.00 6.48 -3.97
C ASN A 81 5.93 7.42 -3.38
N MET A 82 6.23 8.15 -2.31
CA MET A 82 5.29 9.12 -1.74
C MET A 82 5.06 10.33 -2.65
N VAL A 83 6.09 10.83 -3.36
CA VAL A 83 5.90 11.84 -4.43
C VAL A 83 4.97 11.30 -5.51
N GLY A 84 5.16 10.03 -5.91
CA GLY A 84 4.25 9.33 -6.84
C GLY A 84 2.81 9.36 -6.36
N ARG A 85 2.55 9.01 -5.09
CA ARG A 85 1.21 9.02 -4.49
C ARG A 85 0.61 10.42 -4.41
N CYS A 86 1.40 11.43 -4.09
CA CYS A 86 0.94 12.81 -4.08
C CYS A 86 0.43 13.25 -5.46
N TYR A 87 1.14 12.90 -6.53
CA TYR A 87 0.67 13.18 -7.89
C TYR A 87 -0.46 12.25 -8.35
N GLU A 88 -0.55 11.00 -7.89
CA GLU A 88 -1.67 10.12 -8.23
C GLU A 88 -2.99 10.63 -7.61
N PHE A 89 -2.96 10.99 -6.33
CA PHE A 89 -4.15 11.33 -5.56
C PHE A 89 -4.37 12.84 -5.35
N GLY A 90 -3.49 13.68 -5.89
CA GLY A 90 -3.58 15.14 -5.73
C GLY A 90 -3.34 15.63 -4.30
N TRP A 91 -2.45 14.97 -3.54
CA TRP A 91 -2.12 15.41 -2.19
C TRP A 91 -1.09 16.54 -2.24
N GLY A 92 -1.53 17.76 -1.93
CA GLY A 92 -0.67 18.95 -1.94
C GLY A 92 -0.35 19.48 -3.34
N THR A 93 -0.98 18.92 -4.38
CA THR A 93 -0.78 19.28 -5.79
C THR A 93 -2.02 18.88 -6.61
N ALA A 94 -2.14 19.38 -7.83
CA ALA A 94 -3.04 18.77 -8.81
C ALA A 94 -2.56 17.36 -9.17
N ALA A 95 -3.50 16.43 -9.36
CA ALA A 95 -3.18 15.07 -9.76
C ALA A 95 -2.59 15.04 -11.18
N ASN A 96 -1.60 14.17 -11.41
CA ASN A 96 -0.93 13.96 -12.68
C ASN A 96 -0.38 12.53 -12.76
N ALA A 97 -1.05 11.67 -13.53
CA ALA A 97 -0.69 10.26 -13.64
C ALA A 97 0.69 10.04 -14.28
N THR A 98 1.10 10.86 -15.26
CA THR A 98 2.41 10.75 -15.90
C THR A 98 3.55 11.04 -14.92
N VAL A 99 3.39 12.07 -14.09
CA VAL A 99 4.38 12.38 -13.05
C VAL A 99 4.38 11.29 -11.97
N ALA A 100 3.21 10.77 -11.59
CA ALA A 100 3.11 9.68 -10.64
C ALA A 100 3.86 8.42 -11.13
N ALA A 101 3.60 8.01 -12.38
CA ALA A 101 4.23 6.85 -12.99
C ALA A 101 5.76 7.01 -13.11
N TYR A 102 6.25 8.22 -13.42
CA TYR A 102 7.69 8.51 -13.38
C TYR A 102 8.28 8.21 -11.99
N TRP A 103 7.71 8.77 -10.93
CA TRP A 103 8.25 8.59 -9.58
C TRP A 103 8.11 7.17 -9.05
N TYR A 104 7.03 6.47 -9.38
CA TYR A 104 6.90 5.04 -9.06
C TYR A 104 7.95 4.20 -9.79
N ARG A 105 8.26 4.51 -11.04
CA ARG A 105 9.33 3.84 -11.79
C ARG A 105 10.69 4.05 -11.14
N GLU A 106 11.02 5.27 -10.71
CA GLU A 106 12.29 5.53 -10.05
C GLU A 106 12.36 4.83 -8.68
N ALA A 107 11.26 4.81 -7.90
CA ALA A 107 11.19 4.02 -6.67
C ALA A 107 11.38 2.51 -6.92
N ALA A 108 10.77 1.98 -8.00
CA ALA A 108 10.91 0.59 -8.41
C ALA A 108 12.35 0.24 -8.80
N ARG A 109 13.03 1.14 -9.54
CA ARG A 109 14.45 1.00 -9.90
C ARG A 109 15.37 1.04 -8.69
N ALA A 110 15.02 1.83 -7.68
CA ALA A 110 15.72 1.87 -6.40
C ALA A 110 15.41 0.67 -5.48
N GLY A 111 14.66 -0.33 -5.97
CA GLY A 111 14.43 -1.60 -5.26
C GLY A 111 13.24 -1.59 -4.30
N LEU A 112 12.41 -0.53 -4.29
CA LEU A 112 11.23 -0.48 -3.42
C LEU A 112 10.09 -1.31 -4.00
N ASP A 113 9.64 -2.33 -3.26
CA ASP A 113 8.53 -3.21 -3.58
C ASP A 113 7.20 -2.46 -3.83
N TRP A 114 6.89 -1.46 -3.02
CA TRP A 114 5.73 -0.58 -3.22
C TRP A 114 5.83 0.24 -4.52
N GLY A 115 7.03 0.70 -4.87
CA GLY A 115 7.29 1.37 -6.14
C GLY A 115 7.05 0.44 -7.32
N MET A 116 7.57 -0.79 -7.24
CA MET A 116 7.35 -1.83 -8.25
C MET A 116 5.86 -2.16 -8.42
N TYR A 117 5.14 -2.35 -7.31
CA TYR A 117 3.69 -2.61 -7.33
C TYR A 117 2.90 -1.46 -7.96
N ASN A 118 3.17 -0.22 -7.55
CA ASN A 118 2.44 0.95 -8.05
C ASN A 118 2.75 1.19 -9.53
N TYR A 119 4.02 1.09 -9.94
CA TYR A 119 4.39 1.24 -11.35
C TYR A 119 3.80 0.13 -12.23
N ALA A 120 3.83 -1.12 -11.76
CA ALA A 120 3.20 -2.23 -12.47
C ALA A 120 1.68 -2.03 -12.64
N THR A 121 1.01 -1.47 -11.64
CA THR A 121 -0.43 -1.16 -11.74
C THR A 121 -0.69 -0.08 -12.80
N MET A 122 0.16 0.95 -12.87
CA MET A 122 0.07 1.98 -13.91
C MET A 122 0.29 1.39 -15.31
N LEU A 123 1.29 0.52 -15.48
CA LEU A 123 1.55 -0.18 -16.74
C LEU A 123 0.40 -1.12 -17.15
N ALA A 124 -0.18 -1.86 -16.21
CA ALA A 124 -1.28 -2.78 -16.52
C ALA A 124 -2.57 -2.09 -16.97
N LEU A 125 -2.75 -0.82 -16.58
CA LEU A 125 -3.94 0.00 -16.86
C LEU A 125 -3.71 1.09 -17.91
N GLY A 126 -2.47 1.30 -18.37
CA GLY A 126 -2.12 2.41 -19.25
C GLY A 126 -2.34 3.79 -18.62
N ASN A 127 -2.19 3.92 -17.30
CA ASN A 127 -2.48 5.17 -16.59
C ASN A 127 -1.20 6.02 -16.41
N GLY A 128 -1.07 7.09 -17.22
CA GLY A 128 0.09 7.97 -17.19
C GLY A 128 1.34 7.42 -17.90
N VAL A 129 1.29 6.18 -18.36
CA VAL A 129 2.26 5.47 -19.20
C VAL A 129 1.49 4.58 -20.18
N ASP A 130 2.11 4.18 -21.28
CA ASP A 130 1.50 3.23 -22.20
C ASP A 130 1.21 1.89 -21.51
N GLU A 131 0.12 1.23 -21.91
CA GLU A 131 -0.24 -0.07 -21.36
C GLU A 131 0.81 -1.11 -21.79
N ASP A 132 1.40 -1.79 -20.80
CA ASP A 132 2.33 -2.89 -21.01
C ASP A 132 2.16 -3.93 -19.89
N ARG A 133 1.28 -4.90 -20.14
CA ARG A 133 0.98 -5.98 -19.18
C ARG A 133 2.17 -6.93 -18.99
N THR A 134 3.05 -7.07 -19.97
CA THR A 134 4.25 -7.92 -19.85
C THR A 134 5.25 -7.28 -18.89
N ALA A 135 5.53 -5.98 -19.05
CA ALA A 135 6.37 -5.24 -18.11
C ALA A 135 5.71 -5.16 -16.71
N ALA A 136 4.38 -5.00 -16.65
CA ALA A 136 3.66 -5.02 -15.38
C ALA A 136 3.87 -6.36 -14.63
N LEU A 137 3.68 -7.50 -15.30
CA LEU A 137 3.90 -8.81 -14.69
C LEU A 137 5.33 -8.96 -14.18
N ALA A 138 6.33 -8.58 -14.97
CA ALA A 138 7.73 -8.65 -14.56
C ALA A 138 8.04 -7.81 -13.30
N TRP A 139 7.45 -6.62 -13.16
CA TRP A 139 7.59 -5.81 -11.95
C TRP A 139 6.83 -6.39 -10.75
N LEU A 140 5.65 -6.95 -10.97
CA LEU A 140 4.89 -7.65 -9.92
C LEU A 140 5.67 -8.86 -9.40
N GLU A 141 6.30 -9.64 -10.27
CA GLU A 141 7.13 -10.79 -9.90
C GLU A 141 8.34 -10.38 -9.05
N LYS A 142 9.00 -9.27 -9.39
CA LYS A 142 10.08 -8.70 -8.55
C LYS A 142 9.57 -8.29 -7.16
N ALA A 143 8.44 -7.59 -7.09
CA ALA A 143 7.84 -7.21 -5.82
C ALA A 143 7.39 -8.44 -5.00
N ALA A 144 6.83 -9.45 -5.67
CA ALA A 144 6.42 -10.70 -5.05
C ALA A 144 7.60 -11.51 -4.49
N ALA A 145 8.76 -11.48 -5.13
CA ALA A 145 9.99 -12.08 -4.62
C ALA A 145 10.47 -11.42 -3.31
N LEU A 146 10.11 -10.16 -3.07
CA LEU A 146 10.33 -9.45 -1.81
C LEU A 146 9.21 -9.65 -0.78
N GLY A 147 8.22 -10.50 -1.08
CA GLY A 147 7.09 -10.80 -0.20
C GLY A 147 5.91 -9.83 -0.30
N HIS A 148 5.85 -8.97 -1.32
CA HIS A 148 4.77 -7.98 -1.45
C HIS A 148 3.42 -8.65 -1.78
N ALA A 149 2.58 -8.79 -0.74
CA ALA A 149 1.32 -9.57 -0.79
C ALA A 149 0.35 -9.11 -1.89
N LYS A 150 0.21 -7.80 -2.10
CA LYS A 150 -0.69 -7.26 -3.13
C LYS A 150 -0.22 -7.62 -4.54
N SER A 151 1.10 -7.66 -4.75
CA SER A 151 1.66 -8.05 -6.06
C SER A 151 1.40 -9.53 -6.32
N ILE A 152 1.56 -10.38 -5.30
CA ILE A 152 1.23 -11.80 -5.40
C ILE A 152 -0.26 -11.98 -5.77
N ASN A 153 -1.17 -11.22 -5.16
CA ASN A 153 -2.58 -11.26 -5.54
C ASN A 153 -2.79 -10.84 -7.01
N LEU A 154 -2.14 -9.77 -7.48
CA LEU A 154 -2.28 -9.34 -8.88
C LEU A 154 -1.75 -10.40 -9.87
N ILE A 155 -0.62 -11.05 -9.57
CA ILE A 155 -0.10 -12.17 -10.38
C ILE A 155 -1.14 -13.31 -10.48
N GLY A 156 -1.89 -13.57 -9.39
CA GLY A 156 -3.01 -14.51 -9.42
C GLY A 156 -4.05 -14.17 -10.49
N GLY A 157 -4.35 -12.88 -10.67
CA GLY A 157 -5.24 -12.39 -11.73
C GLY A 157 -4.70 -12.63 -13.14
N PHE A 158 -3.38 -12.47 -13.35
CA PHE A 158 -2.75 -12.78 -14.65
C PHE A 158 -2.91 -14.25 -15.03
N TYR A 159 -2.77 -15.16 -14.06
CA TYR A 159 -3.03 -16.59 -14.28
C TYR A 159 -4.51 -16.92 -14.39
N GLU A 160 -5.40 -16.21 -13.68
CA GLU A 160 -6.83 -16.47 -13.74
C GLU A 160 -7.42 -16.06 -15.09
N ASP A 161 -7.06 -14.88 -15.58
CA ASP A 161 -7.63 -14.29 -16.80
C ASP A 161 -6.82 -14.67 -18.07
N GLY A 162 -5.63 -15.25 -17.92
CA GLY A 162 -4.80 -15.71 -19.03
C GLY A 162 -4.23 -14.58 -19.89
N TRP A 163 -3.89 -13.43 -19.31
CA TRP A 163 -3.48 -12.25 -20.06
C TRP A 163 -2.11 -12.39 -20.77
N VAL A 164 -1.03 -12.46 -20.02
CA VAL A 164 0.36 -12.57 -20.55
C VAL A 164 0.84 -14.02 -20.50
N VAL A 165 0.26 -14.80 -19.60
CA VAL A 165 0.54 -16.22 -19.37
C VAL A 165 -0.72 -17.01 -19.68
N ALA A 166 -0.60 -18.29 -20.05
CA ALA A 166 -1.75 -19.15 -20.23
C ALA A 166 -2.58 -19.22 -18.93
N ALA A 167 -3.91 -19.20 -19.08
CA ALA A 167 -4.79 -19.31 -17.93
C ALA A 167 -4.50 -20.60 -17.15
N ASN A 168 -4.27 -20.47 -15.84
CA ASN A 168 -3.94 -21.58 -14.95
C ASN A 168 -4.61 -21.36 -13.59
N ARG A 169 -5.74 -22.05 -13.38
CA ARG A 169 -6.52 -21.95 -12.14
C ARG A 169 -5.77 -22.42 -10.89
N ASP A 170 -4.86 -23.39 -11.01
CA ASP A 170 -4.08 -23.86 -9.86
C ASP A 170 -2.97 -22.87 -9.49
N ALA A 171 -2.33 -22.25 -10.47
CA ALA A 171 -1.37 -21.17 -10.23
C ALA A 171 -2.06 -19.93 -9.60
N ALA A 172 -3.24 -19.55 -10.11
CA ALA A 172 -4.04 -18.47 -9.52
C ALA A 172 -4.43 -18.79 -8.07
N PHE A 173 -4.89 -20.02 -7.80
CA PHE A 173 -5.23 -20.48 -6.47
C PHE A 173 -4.04 -20.40 -5.50
N ASP A 174 -2.84 -20.83 -5.91
CA ASP A 174 -1.64 -20.72 -5.08
C ASP A 174 -1.25 -19.25 -4.81
N CYS A 175 -1.32 -18.39 -5.83
CA CYS A 175 -1.06 -16.96 -5.67
C CYS A 175 -2.01 -16.33 -4.66
N TYR A 176 -3.33 -16.55 -4.82
CA TYR A 176 -4.31 -15.99 -3.89
C TYR A 176 -4.16 -16.56 -2.47
N ARG A 177 -3.85 -17.86 -2.33
CA ARG A 177 -3.53 -18.46 -1.02
C ARG A 177 -2.36 -17.76 -0.34
N ARG A 178 -1.26 -17.53 -1.06
CA ARG A 178 -0.05 -16.87 -0.55
C ARG A 178 -0.33 -15.41 -0.18
N ALA A 179 -1.05 -14.68 -1.03
CA ALA A 179 -1.44 -13.30 -0.75
C ALA A 179 -2.37 -13.20 0.47
N ALA A 180 -3.34 -14.13 0.59
CA ALA A 180 -4.25 -14.21 1.73
C ALA A 180 -3.50 -14.47 3.04
N ALA A 181 -2.58 -15.43 3.04
CA ALA A 181 -1.73 -15.75 4.18
C ALA A 181 -0.81 -14.58 4.58
N ALA A 182 -0.36 -13.79 3.62
CA ALA A 182 0.41 -12.57 3.84
C ALA A 182 -0.46 -11.34 4.20
N GLY A 183 -1.78 -11.51 4.37
CA GLY A 183 -2.68 -10.48 4.90
C GLY A 183 -3.34 -9.56 3.87
N ASP A 184 -3.16 -9.80 2.56
CA ASP A 184 -3.83 -9.01 1.53
C ASP A 184 -5.33 -9.35 1.47
N PHE A 185 -6.20 -8.37 1.77
CA PHE A 185 -7.65 -8.60 1.85
C PHE A 185 -8.28 -8.98 0.50
N ARG A 186 -7.69 -8.54 -0.63
CA ARG A 186 -8.15 -8.95 -1.96
C ARG A 186 -7.78 -10.40 -2.22
N GLY A 187 -6.56 -10.80 -1.85
CA GLY A 187 -6.10 -12.19 -1.85
C GLY A 187 -6.97 -13.07 -0.97
N GLN A 188 -7.34 -12.63 0.23
CA GLN A 188 -8.26 -13.35 1.12
C GLN A 188 -9.63 -13.60 0.46
N PHE A 189 -10.20 -12.57 -0.17
CA PHE A 189 -11.46 -12.69 -0.90
C PHE A 189 -11.35 -13.62 -2.12
N ASN A 190 -10.32 -13.43 -2.96
CA ASN A 190 -10.11 -14.24 -4.16
C ASN A 190 -9.83 -15.71 -3.82
N TYR A 191 -9.06 -15.96 -2.77
CA TYR A 191 -8.81 -17.31 -2.28
C TYR A 191 -10.09 -17.96 -1.77
N ALA A 192 -10.90 -17.23 -0.99
CA ALA A 192 -12.20 -17.72 -0.52
C ALA A 192 -13.14 -18.09 -1.67
N ARG A 193 -13.21 -17.26 -2.72
CA ARG A 193 -14.01 -17.58 -3.91
C ARG A 193 -13.57 -18.89 -4.55
N LEU A 194 -12.27 -19.07 -4.79
CA LEU A 194 -11.77 -20.31 -5.40
C LEU A 194 -11.86 -21.53 -4.47
N LEU A 195 -11.79 -21.36 -3.15
CA LEU A 195 -12.07 -22.44 -2.20
C LEU A 195 -13.51 -22.93 -2.34
N ALA A 196 -14.47 -22.00 -2.42
CA ALA A 196 -15.87 -22.33 -2.56
C ALA A 196 -16.20 -23.00 -3.90
N GLU A 197 -15.58 -22.55 -5.00
CA GLU A 197 -15.65 -23.23 -6.31
C GLU A 197 -15.14 -24.68 -6.25
N ARG A 198 -14.18 -24.97 -5.36
CA ARG A 198 -13.66 -26.32 -5.07
C ARG A 198 -14.47 -27.08 -4.02
N GLY A 199 -15.66 -26.59 -3.65
CA GLY A 199 -16.53 -27.22 -2.63
C GLY A 199 -16.08 -27.01 -1.18
N ARG A 200 -14.99 -26.28 -0.93
CA ARG A 200 -14.43 -26.02 0.41
C ARG A 200 -15.08 -24.78 1.05
N VAL A 201 -16.41 -24.80 1.13
CA VAL A 201 -17.21 -23.63 1.54
C VAL A 201 -16.87 -23.21 2.97
N ALA A 202 -16.73 -24.13 3.92
CA ALA A 202 -16.42 -23.79 5.32
C ALA A 202 -15.14 -22.95 5.45
N GLU A 203 -14.07 -23.37 4.77
CA GLU A 203 -12.80 -22.64 4.76
C GLU A 203 -12.91 -21.29 4.04
N ALA A 204 -13.72 -21.20 2.98
CA ALA A 204 -14.00 -19.93 2.33
C ALA A 204 -14.63 -18.92 3.30
N LEU A 205 -15.58 -19.34 4.14
CA LEU A 205 -16.22 -18.46 5.13
C LEU A 205 -15.20 -17.94 6.15
N GLU A 206 -14.25 -18.76 6.59
CA GLU A 206 -13.19 -18.33 7.50
C GLU A 206 -12.32 -17.22 6.91
N TRP A 207 -11.99 -17.30 5.62
CA TRP A 207 -11.24 -16.25 4.93
C TRP A 207 -12.08 -14.99 4.70
N LEU A 208 -13.35 -15.13 4.30
CA LEU A 208 -14.26 -14.00 4.14
C LEU A 208 -14.44 -13.21 5.43
N ALA A 209 -14.47 -13.87 6.59
CA ALA A 209 -14.56 -13.22 7.90
C ALA A 209 -13.31 -12.39 8.26
N ARG A 210 -12.17 -12.60 7.59
CA ARG A 210 -10.92 -11.84 7.82
C ARG A 210 -10.83 -10.59 6.97
N VAL A 211 -11.43 -10.59 5.78
CA VAL A 211 -11.40 -9.47 4.81
C VAL A 211 -11.68 -8.11 5.46
N PRO A 212 -12.72 -7.93 6.30
CA PRO A 212 -13.10 -6.61 6.81
C PRO A 212 -12.08 -5.99 7.77
N ARG A 213 -11.18 -6.81 8.34
CA ARG A 213 -10.17 -6.35 9.29
C ARG A 213 -9.17 -5.39 8.66
N THR A 214 -8.92 -5.51 7.36
CA THR A 214 -7.94 -4.70 6.63
C THR A 214 -8.46 -4.12 5.31
N ALA A 215 -9.66 -4.54 4.86
CA ALA A 215 -10.28 -4.00 3.66
C ALA A 215 -10.85 -2.59 3.86
N THR A 216 -10.81 -1.80 2.78
CA THR A 216 -11.53 -0.51 2.74
C THR A 216 -13.05 -0.73 2.83
N PRO A 217 -13.82 0.21 3.41
CA PRO A 217 -15.29 0.13 3.45
C PRO A 217 -15.92 -0.07 2.06
N ALA A 218 -15.39 0.60 1.05
CA ALA A 218 -15.86 0.46 -0.33
C ALA A 218 -15.67 -0.97 -0.87
N PHE A 219 -14.55 -1.62 -0.56
CA PHE A 219 -14.34 -3.02 -0.92
C PHE A 219 -15.27 -3.95 -0.15
N VAL A 220 -15.46 -3.75 1.16
CA VAL A 220 -16.39 -4.55 1.97
C VAL A 220 -17.82 -4.46 1.41
N ALA A 221 -18.26 -3.28 0.98
CA ALA A 221 -19.56 -3.10 0.32
C ALA A 221 -19.67 -3.90 -0.99
N LYS A 222 -18.65 -3.84 -1.85
CA LYS A 222 -18.60 -4.61 -3.10
C LYS A 222 -18.60 -6.12 -2.85
N MET A 223 -17.79 -6.58 -1.90
CA MET A 223 -17.77 -7.99 -1.49
C MET A 223 -19.14 -8.43 -1.00
N ARG A 224 -19.80 -7.65 -0.14
CA ARG A 224 -21.11 -7.99 0.41
C ARG A 224 -22.17 -8.11 -0.71
N ALA A 225 -22.15 -7.22 -1.68
CA ALA A 225 -23.02 -7.30 -2.85
C ALA A 225 -22.77 -8.58 -3.67
N TYR A 226 -21.49 -8.93 -3.89
CA TYR A 226 -21.10 -10.19 -4.54
C TYR A 226 -21.62 -11.41 -3.76
N LEU A 227 -21.43 -11.45 -2.44
CA LEU A 227 -21.87 -12.56 -1.59
C LEU A 227 -23.40 -12.69 -1.55
N ALA A 228 -24.14 -11.58 -1.56
CA ALA A 228 -25.61 -11.58 -1.59
C ALA A 228 -26.17 -12.14 -2.91
N ALA A 229 -25.45 -11.97 -4.01
CA ALA A 229 -25.82 -12.50 -5.33
C ALA A 229 -25.31 -13.95 -5.56
N SER A 230 -24.57 -14.52 -4.61
CA SER A 230 -23.94 -15.83 -4.78
C SER A 230 -24.98 -16.98 -4.80
N PRO A 231 -24.79 -18.02 -5.63
CA PRO A 231 -25.60 -19.23 -5.56
C PRO A 231 -25.38 -20.01 -4.26
N ILE A 232 -24.30 -19.74 -3.51
CA ILE A 232 -23.97 -20.41 -2.25
C ILE A 232 -24.79 -19.79 -1.11
N ASP A 233 -25.69 -20.58 -0.52
CA ASP A 233 -26.57 -20.15 0.58
C ASP A 233 -25.80 -19.55 1.76
N ALA A 234 -24.67 -20.17 2.12
CA ALA A 234 -23.80 -19.69 3.21
C ALA A 234 -23.21 -18.29 2.93
N PHE A 235 -22.92 -17.94 1.67
CA PHE A 235 -22.44 -16.61 1.31
C PHE A 235 -23.53 -15.56 1.47
N ARG A 236 -24.75 -15.87 1.03
CA ARG A 236 -25.92 -14.98 1.21
C ARG A 236 -26.24 -14.77 2.69
N ALA A 237 -26.11 -15.82 3.50
CA ALA A 237 -26.31 -15.74 4.95
C ALA A 237 -25.31 -14.79 5.64
N ILE A 238 -24.03 -14.84 5.27
CA ILE A 238 -23.01 -13.91 5.79
C ILE A 238 -23.29 -12.48 5.30
N ALA A 239 -23.63 -12.29 4.02
CA ALA A 239 -23.90 -10.96 3.48
C ALA A 239 -25.01 -10.21 4.24
N ALA A 240 -26.05 -10.94 4.69
CA ALA A 240 -27.18 -10.42 5.44
C ALA A 240 -26.85 -10.03 6.89
N ARG A 241 -25.75 -10.53 7.47
CA ARG A 241 -25.35 -10.21 8.85
C ARG A 241 -24.72 -8.82 8.90
N GLN A 242 -25.42 -7.86 9.50
CA GLN A 242 -24.91 -6.50 9.67
C GLN A 242 -23.76 -6.41 10.67
N LYS A 243 -23.72 -7.28 11.69
CA LYS A 243 -22.79 -7.21 12.83
C LYS A 243 -21.39 -7.81 12.60
N GLU A 244 -21.22 -8.76 11.66
CA GLU A 244 -19.92 -9.44 11.44
C GLU A 244 -18.89 -8.59 10.68
N PHE A 245 -19.29 -7.40 10.21
CA PHE A 245 -18.49 -6.53 9.35
C PHE A 245 -18.36 -5.10 9.89
N ALA A 246 -18.95 -4.83 11.06
CA ALA A 246 -18.80 -3.57 11.76
C ALA A 246 -17.59 -3.69 12.69
N THR A 247 -16.50 -3.03 12.31
CA THR A 247 -15.40 -2.65 13.21
C THR A 247 -15.37 -1.14 13.26
#